data_AF-A0A376UES5-F1
#
_entry.id   AF-A0A376UES5-F1
#
_cell.length_a   1.000
_cell.length_b   1.000
_cell.length_c   1.000
_cell.angle_alpha   90.00
_cell.angle_beta   90.00
_cell.angle_gamma   90.00
#
_symmetry.space_group_name_H-M   'P 1'
#
loop_
_entity.id
_entity.type
_entity.pdbx_description
1 polymer ?
#
loop_
_entity_poly.entity_id
_entity_poly.type
_entity_poly.pdbx_seq_one_letter_code
_entity_poly.pdbx_strand_id
1 'polypeptide(L)' 'MQKANEKFERRFREVERIVAARGLEMTGVDLETMEEVWQQVKRQEIDL' A
#
# COMPACT_ATOMS: atom_id res chain seq x y z
N MET A 1 -13.01 -3.56 15.71
CA MET A 1 -12.13 -2.41 15.43
C MET A 1 -10.67 -2.82 15.22
N GLN A 2 -10.05 -3.64 16.10
CA GLN A 2 -8.62 -4.01 15.98
C GLN A 2 -8.22 -4.72 14.68
N LYS A 3 -8.96 -5.75 14.26
CA LYS A 3 -8.64 -6.53 13.03
C LYS A 3 -8.64 -5.71 11.74
N ALA A 4 -9.50 -4.68 11.67
CA ALA A 4 -9.55 -3.79 10.51
C ALA A 4 -8.31 -2.86 10.47
N ASN A 5 -7.88 -2.39 11.64
CA ASN A 5 -6.68 -1.57 11.79
C ASN A 5 -5.41 -2.37 11.45
N GLU A 6 -5.32 -3.62 11.90
CA GLU A 6 -4.18 -4.51 11.58
C GLU A 6 -4.06 -4.74 10.06
N LYS A 7 -5.19 -4.95 9.38
CA LYS A 7 -5.22 -5.12 7.93
C LYS A 7 -4.85 -3.83 7.19
N PHE A 8 -5.30 -2.68 7.69
CA PHE A 8 -4.91 -1.38 7.13
C PHE A 8 -3.41 -1.15 7.30
N GLU A 9 -2.87 -1.36 8.50
CA GLU A 9 -1.46 -1.15 8.80
C GLU A 9 -0.55 -2.08 7.97
N ARG A 10 -0.93 -3.36 7.83
CA ARG A 10 -0.20 -4.31 6.97
C ARG A 10 -0.16 -3.84 5.53
N ARG A 11 -1.28 -3.38 4.98
CA ARG A 11 -1.36 -2.88 3.61
C ARG A 11 -0.55 -1.61 3.44
N PHE A 12 -0.64 -0.69 4.41
CA PHE A 12 0.06 0.58 4.36
C PHE A 12 1.58 0.38 4.34
N ARG A 13 2.11 -0.52 5.19
CA ARG A 13 3.53 -0.88 5.18
C ARG A 13 4.00 -1.44 3.83
N GLU A 14 3.16 -2.23 3.16
CA GLU A 14 3.51 -2.78 1.84
C GLU A 14 3.44 -1.71 0.74
N VAL A 15 2.50 -0.78 0.84
CA VAL A 15 2.47 0.40 -0.04
C VAL A 15 3.76 1.21 0.10
N GLU A 16 4.17 1.52 1.33
CA GLU A 16 5.44 2.23 1.60
C GLU A 16 6.63 1.50 0.98
N ARG A 17 6.68 0.16 1.10
CA ARG A 17 7.73 -0.67 0.52
C ARG A 17 7.76 -0.58 -1.00
N ILE A 18 6.59 -0.65 -1.66
CA ILE A 18 6.50 -0.59 -3.13
C ILE A 18 6.87 0.80 -3.64
N VAL A 19 6.38 1.86 -2.98
CA VAL A 19 6.70 3.26 -3.33
C VAL A 19 8.20 3.50 -3.21
N ALA A 20 8.82 3.10 -2.09
CA ALA A 20 10.26 3.22 -1.91
C ALA A 20 11.07 2.39 -2.92
N ALA A 21 10.60 1.18 -3.27
CA ALA A 21 11.24 0.34 -4.29
C ALA A 21 11.18 0.95 -5.70
N ARG A 22 10.20 1.81 -5.97
CA ARG A 22 10.11 2.61 -7.21
C ARG A 22 10.99 3.87 -7.18
N GLY A 23 11.73 4.12 -6.09
CA GLY A 23 12.54 5.32 -5.90
C GLY A 23 11.71 6.59 -5.64
N LEU A 24 10.45 6.43 -5.23
CA LEU A 24 9.54 7.52 -4.90
C LEU A 24 9.44 7.69 -3.39
N GLU A 25 9.09 8.90 -2.95
CA GLU A 25 8.73 9.17 -1.55
C GLU A 25 7.23 9.32 -1.41
N MET A 26 6.66 8.84 -0.29
CA MET A 26 5.22 8.89 0.00
C MET A 26 4.61 10.30 -0.10
N THR A 27 5.41 11.34 0.13
CA THR A 27 5.02 12.76 0.03
C THR A 27 5.02 13.30 -1.40
N GLY A 28 5.71 12.62 -2.33
CA GLY A 28 5.83 13.01 -3.74
C GLY A 28 4.94 12.18 -4.68
N VAL A 29 4.18 11.24 -4.15
CA VAL A 29 3.25 10.39 -4.92
C VAL A 29 1.90 11.10 -5.04
N ASP A 30 1.34 11.13 -6.24
CA ASP A 30 -0.04 11.59 -6.41
C ASP A 30 -1.06 10.55 -5.91
N LEU A 31 -2.31 10.98 -5.75
CA LEU A 31 -3.39 10.14 -5.27
C LEU A 31 -3.67 8.95 -6.19
N GLU A 32 -3.47 9.12 -7.50
CA GLU A 32 -3.72 8.10 -8.51
C GLU A 32 -2.71 6.95 -8.37
N THR A 33 -1.42 7.28 -8.31
CA THR A 33 -0.35 6.31 -8.08
C THR A 33 -0.49 5.64 -6.71
N MET A 34 -0.90 6.39 -5.68
CA MET A 34 -1.19 5.82 -4.35
C MET A 34 -2.31 4.76 -4.42
N GLU A 35 -3.39 5.06 -5.13
CA GLU A 35 -4.53 4.14 -5.31
C GLU A 35 -4.13 2.91 -6.15
N GLU A 36 -3.33 3.09 -7.19
CA GLU A 36 -2.81 1.97 -7.99
C GLU A 36 -2.00 0.98 -7.14
N VAL A 37 -1.06 1.50 -6.34
CA VAL A 37 -0.24 0.69 -5.43
C VAL A 37 -1.11 0.04 -4.36
N TRP A 38 -2.10 0.76 -3.83
CA TRP A 38 -3.06 0.21 -2.87
C TRP A 38 -3.87 -0.97 -3.44
N GLN A 39 -4.37 -0.84 -4.67
CA GLN A 39 -5.08 -1.93 -5.34
C GLN A 39 -4.15 -3.10 -5.68
N GLN A 40 -2.89 -2.83 -6.01
CA GLN A 40 -1.87 -3.88 -6.18
C GLN A 40 -1.68 -4.69 -4.88
N VAL A 41 -1.46 -4.03 -3.74
CA VAL A 41 -1.31 -4.69 -2.42
C VAL A 41 -2.56 -5.48 -2.06
N LYS A 42 -3.74 -4.91 -2.30
CA LYS A 42 -5.01 -5.61 -2.07
C LYS A 42 -5.14 -6.90 -2.86
N ARG A 43 -4.72 -6.92 -4.13
CA ARG A 43 -4.75 -8.12 -4.98
C ARG A 43 -3.77 -9.18 -4.48
N GLN A 44 -2.54 -8.78 -4.16
CA GLN A 44 -1.52 -9.69 -3.63
C GLN A 44 -1.94 -10.35 -2.31
N GLU A 45 -2.68 -9.64 -1.44
CA GLU A 45 -3.23 -10.25 -0.22
C GLU A 45 -4.40 -11.21 -0.45
N ILE A 46 -5.13 -11.10 -1.56
CA ILE A 46 -6.29 -11.95 -1.86
C ILE A 46 -5.84 -13.27 -2.50
N ASP A 47 -4.69 -13.26 -3.19
CA ASP A 47 -4.10 -14.43 -3.85
C ASP A 47 -3.15 -15.25 -2.92
N LEU A 48 -3.05 -14.89 -1.64
CA LEU A 48 -2.27 -15.56 -0.58
C LEU A 48 -3.18 -16.34 0.38
#